data_AF-A0A6S8WW32-F1
#
_entry.id   AF-A0A6S8WW32-F1
#
_cell.length_a   1.000
_cell.length_b   1.000
_cell.length_c   1.000
_cell.angle_alpha   90.00
_cell.angle_beta   90.00
_cell.angle_gamma   90.00
#
_symmetry.space_group_name_H-M   'P 1'
#
loop_
_entity.id
_entity.type
_entity.pdbx_description
1 polymer ?
#
loop_
_entity_poly.entity_id
_entity_poly.type
_entity_poly.pdbx_seq_one_letter_code
_entity_poly.pdbx_strand_id
1 'polypeptide(L)'
;MKFSTFTIIIATAYYPSSVVGSSQCVVPLPLNADDFNQPDWATIIEGVFPTWAVPEGGCPRLDKVGGSLVANYTDFPVAEEGKFNPCYYTKAFAGLDPKYGGYPTPIDTHYHYEFAAPFFGQPGDGSTHHCPMNADPSTKIQSCPKIAPKCDGEGGACNKITDDYGIGHVPPFVPLAAVKNAYFGCGEDVCKWFSDKVNPCNIPKDVVDRLVVEYFGTEAGNIQFTGPVLGNDLPVVDNPKSTYYKLEYGGDAEACADNNCRGPHYCSKEAATEDIWGDFCPYIHTGENAGLYRHPHLALAALELWIANKCIGPAICPMTWLDSPNGKKNDYGDKMKSTSITWAEMDDNNDPIAQPAVPYKWPNAGDGIFPGHELYGDMLIKPAGGTYVTKYVAMGSKRMDDHDQTSGASFFGGLASSIVMISSTIAVYLLV
;
A
#
# COMPACT_ATOMS: atom_id res chain seq x y z
N MET A 1 -12.68 21.62 68.44
CA MET A 1 -11.97 20.86 67.39
C MET A 1 -12.89 19.73 66.95
N LYS A 2 -13.40 19.78 65.71
CA LYS A 2 -14.25 18.73 65.13
C LYS A 2 -13.36 17.87 64.23
N PHE A 3 -13.23 16.59 64.56
CA PHE A 3 -12.57 15.61 63.68
C PHE A 3 -13.59 15.13 62.65
N SER A 4 -13.26 15.29 61.37
CA SER A 4 -14.04 14.78 60.24
C SER A 4 -13.42 13.45 59.82
N THR A 5 -14.18 12.36 59.98
CA THR A 5 -13.79 11.02 59.55
C THR A 5 -13.99 10.91 58.04
N PHE A 6 -12.92 10.70 57.28
CA PHE A 6 -12.98 10.36 55.86
C PHE A 6 -13.04 8.83 55.70
N THR A 7 -14.13 8.34 55.11
CA THR A 7 -14.26 6.94 54.67
C THR A 7 -13.73 6.84 53.25
N ILE A 8 -12.63 6.11 53.06
CA ILE A 8 -12.11 5.74 51.74
C ILE A 8 -12.84 4.47 51.30
N ILE A 9 -13.66 4.57 50.25
CA ILE A 9 -14.24 3.40 49.57
C ILE A 9 -13.21 2.93 48.54
N ILE A 10 -12.52 1.83 48.84
CA ILE A 10 -11.68 1.13 47.85
C ILE A 10 -12.61 0.18 47.09
N ALA A 11 -12.97 0.56 45.86
CA ALA A 11 -13.64 -0.35 44.94
C ALA A 11 -12.61 -1.36 44.41
N THR A 12 -12.55 -2.55 45.01
CA THR A 12 -11.86 -3.70 44.42
C THR A 12 -12.69 -4.21 43.23
N ALA A 13 -12.17 -4.01 42.02
CA ALA A 13 -12.71 -4.63 40.82
C ALA A 13 -12.60 -6.16 40.94
N TYR A 14 -13.74 -6.82 41.04
CA TYR A 14 -13.85 -8.27 41.06
C TYR A 14 -13.72 -8.77 39.62
N TYR A 15 -12.53 -9.27 39.24
CA TYR A 15 -12.36 -10.03 38.01
C TYR A 15 -12.67 -11.50 38.32
N PRO A 16 -13.76 -12.08 37.77
CA PRO A 16 -14.01 -13.49 37.95
C PRO A 16 -12.95 -14.28 37.18
N SER A 17 -12.06 -14.90 37.94
CA SER A 17 -11.19 -15.97 37.46
C SER A 17 -12.06 -17.17 37.05
N SER A 18 -11.78 -17.71 35.87
CA SER A 18 -12.16 -19.03 35.32
C SER A 18 -13.27 -19.06 34.27
N VAL A 19 -12.87 -18.97 33.00
CA VAL A 19 -13.38 -19.83 31.92
C VAL A 19 -12.18 -20.37 31.16
N VAL A 20 -11.87 -21.65 31.38
CA VAL A 20 -10.97 -22.43 30.53
C VAL A 20 -11.83 -22.95 29.37
N GLY A 21 -11.55 -22.47 28.16
CA GLY A 21 -12.12 -23.01 26.92
C GLY A 21 -13.07 -22.07 26.16
N SER A 22 -12.56 -20.99 25.58
CA SER A 22 -13.13 -20.43 24.34
C SER A 22 -12.04 -19.66 23.60
N SER A 23 -11.82 -19.99 22.34
CA SER A 23 -11.01 -19.20 21.41
C SER A 23 -11.64 -17.83 21.22
N GLN A 24 -11.31 -16.88 22.09
CA GLN A 24 -11.83 -15.52 22.00
C GLN A 24 -10.78 -14.65 21.32
N CYS A 25 -11.16 -14.12 20.15
CA CYS A 25 -10.55 -12.91 19.65
C CYS A 25 -10.58 -11.86 20.76
N VAL A 26 -9.41 -11.29 21.07
CA VAL A 26 -9.16 -10.59 22.33
C VAL A 26 -10.03 -9.35 22.53
N VAL A 27 -10.57 -8.76 21.45
CA VAL A 27 -11.54 -7.65 21.46
C VAL A 27 -12.39 -7.73 20.17
N PRO A 28 -13.71 -7.55 20.19
CA PRO A 28 -14.50 -7.44 18.96
C PRO A 28 -14.01 -6.28 18.07
N LEU A 29 -13.91 -6.50 16.75
CA LEU A 29 -13.68 -5.41 15.80
C LEU A 29 -14.87 -4.43 15.84
N PRO A 30 -14.64 -3.11 15.67
CA PRO A 30 -15.74 -2.21 15.38
C PRO A 30 -16.38 -2.62 14.05
N LEU A 31 -17.70 -2.73 14.01
CA LEU A 31 -18.45 -3.20 12.84
C LEU A 31 -19.35 -2.09 12.30
N ASN A 32 -19.52 -2.06 10.98
CA ASN A 32 -20.45 -1.17 10.31
C ASN A 32 -21.69 -1.94 9.85
N ALA A 33 -22.83 -1.68 10.50
CA ALA A 33 -24.10 -2.34 10.18
C ALA A 33 -24.61 -1.99 8.76
N ASP A 34 -24.26 -0.80 8.25
CA ASP A 34 -24.64 -0.31 6.91
C ASP A 34 -23.67 -0.79 5.81
N ASP A 35 -22.67 -1.61 6.17
CA ASP A 35 -21.74 -2.25 5.23
C ASP A 35 -21.64 -3.75 5.50
N PHE A 36 -22.79 -4.44 5.51
CA PHE A 36 -22.85 -5.90 5.63
C PHE A 36 -22.12 -6.46 6.87
N ASN A 37 -22.09 -5.71 7.97
CA ASN A 37 -21.32 -5.99 9.18
C ASN A 37 -19.82 -6.22 8.92
N GLN A 38 -19.26 -5.60 7.87
CA GLN A 38 -17.81 -5.50 7.69
C GLN A 38 -17.18 -4.67 8.82
N PRO A 39 -15.85 -4.76 9.01
CA PRO A 39 -15.15 -3.87 9.91
C PRO A 39 -15.48 -2.41 9.56
N ASP A 40 -15.66 -1.58 10.58
CA ASP A 40 -15.75 -0.14 10.42
C ASP A 40 -14.37 0.39 10.03
N TRP A 41 -14.07 0.29 8.74
CA TRP A 41 -12.78 0.63 8.18
C TRP A 41 -12.41 2.09 8.41
N ALA A 42 -13.39 2.99 8.44
CA ALA A 42 -13.12 4.39 8.71
C ALA A 42 -12.58 4.57 10.12
N THR A 43 -13.29 4.02 11.12
CA THR A 43 -12.83 4.03 12.52
C THR A 43 -11.46 3.38 12.71
N ILE A 44 -11.21 2.24 12.05
CA ILE A 44 -9.93 1.52 12.18
C ILE A 44 -8.79 2.31 11.52
N ILE A 45 -9.00 2.78 10.29
CA ILE A 45 -7.97 3.48 9.51
C ILE A 45 -7.66 4.83 10.12
N GLU A 46 -8.65 5.64 10.48
CA GLU A 46 -8.43 6.97 11.06
C GLU A 46 -7.85 6.90 12.48
N GLY A 47 -8.13 5.82 13.22
CA GLY A 47 -7.46 5.55 14.49
C GLY A 47 -5.96 5.30 14.34
N VAL A 48 -5.55 4.68 13.23
CA VAL A 48 -4.14 4.36 12.94
C VAL A 48 -3.42 5.45 12.17
N PHE A 49 -4.12 6.10 11.24
CA PHE A 49 -3.62 7.17 10.38
C PHE A 49 -4.48 8.43 10.59
N PRO A 50 -4.29 9.17 11.70
CA PRO A 50 -5.05 10.38 11.97
C PRO A 50 -4.93 11.38 10.81
N THR A 51 -6.05 11.93 10.37
CA THR A 51 -6.11 12.79 9.18
C THR A 51 -6.19 14.27 9.52
N TRP A 52 -5.83 15.10 8.56
CA TRP A 52 -6.11 16.54 8.58
C TRP A 52 -7.62 16.81 8.68
N ALA A 53 -7.97 18.02 9.07
CA ALA A 53 -9.34 18.51 8.99
C ALA A 53 -9.85 18.42 7.55
N VAL A 54 -10.96 17.71 7.39
CA VAL A 54 -11.69 17.69 6.12
C VAL A 54 -12.25 19.10 5.87
N PRO A 55 -12.21 19.62 4.63
CA PRO A 55 -12.83 20.90 4.29
C PRO A 55 -14.31 20.92 4.65
N GLU A 56 -14.90 22.10 4.89
CA GLU A 56 -16.33 22.22 5.29
C GLU A 56 -17.27 21.56 4.28
N GLY A 57 -16.95 21.70 2.99
CA GLY A 57 -17.68 21.05 1.91
C GLY A 57 -17.42 19.55 1.80
N GLY A 58 -16.33 19.03 2.36
CA GLY A 58 -15.81 17.69 2.08
C GLY A 58 -14.61 17.72 1.14
N CYS A 59 -14.04 16.54 0.86
CA CYS A 59 -12.97 16.43 -0.13
C CYS A 59 -13.44 16.89 -1.51
N PRO A 60 -12.61 17.62 -2.27
CA PRO A 60 -12.86 17.92 -3.67
C PRO A 60 -13.32 16.70 -4.47
N ARG A 61 -14.37 16.88 -5.26
CA ARG A 61 -14.99 15.80 -6.04
C ARG A 61 -15.59 16.31 -7.33
N LEU A 62 -15.65 15.43 -8.32
CA LEU A 62 -16.20 15.73 -9.64
C LEU A 62 -17.70 15.41 -9.69
N ASP A 63 -18.44 16.17 -10.52
CA ASP A 63 -19.87 15.95 -10.78
C ASP A 63 -20.13 14.61 -11.50
N LYS A 64 -19.16 14.20 -12.32
CA LYS A 64 -19.05 12.91 -12.97
C LYS A 64 -17.59 12.62 -13.27
N VAL A 65 -17.31 11.40 -13.68
CA VAL A 65 -15.97 11.01 -14.11
C VAL A 65 -15.53 11.83 -15.34
N GLY A 66 -14.31 12.41 -15.25
CA GLY A 66 -13.79 13.37 -16.22
C GLY A 66 -14.56 14.70 -16.28
N GLY A 67 -15.42 14.97 -15.29
CA GLY A 67 -16.26 16.15 -15.20
C GLY A 67 -15.59 17.35 -14.55
N SER A 68 -16.39 18.27 -14.01
CA SER A 68 -15.91 19.46 -13.29
C SER A 68 -16.05 19.27 -11.78
N LEU A 69 -15.24 20.01 -11.00
CA LEU A 69 -15.41 20.05 -9.55
C LEU A 69 -16.82 20.52 -9.18
N VAL A 70 -17.47 19.80 -8.27
CA VAL A 70 -18.80 20.16 -7.76
C VAL A 70 -18.69 21.45 -6.95
N ALA A 71 -19.62 22.39 -7.15
CA ALA A 71 -19.68 23.61 -6.36
C ALA A 71 -19.68 23.29 -4.84
N ASN A 72 -18.88 24.04 -4.07
CA ASN A 72 -18.60 23.82 -2.64
C ASN A 72 -17.74 22.59 -2.31
N TYR A 73 -17.28 21.82 -3.29
CA TYR A 73 -16.32 20.72 -3.13
C TYR A 73 -15.06 21.02 -3.96
N THR A 74 -14.48 22.19 -3.74
CA THR A 74 -13.32 22.70 -4.51
C THR A 74 -12.06 22.87 -3.68
N ASP A 75 -12.21 22.95 -2.37
CA ASP A 75 -11.13 23.33 -1.47
C ASP A 75 -10.34 22.11 -1.05
N PHE A 76 -9.04 22.08 -1.33
CA PHE A 76 -8.15 21.02 -0.87
C PHE A 76 -7.87 21.17 0.63
N PRO A 77 -7.70 20.05 1.37
CA PRO A 77 -7.42 20.12 2.79
C PRO A 77 -6.05 20.75 3.05
N VAL A 78 -5.95 21.45 4.18
CA VAL A 78 -4.70 22.11 4.60
C VAL A 78 -3.88 21.12 5.42
N ALA A 79 -2.58 21.03 5.11
CA ALA A 79 -1.69 20.11 5.78
C ALA A 79 -1.56 20.38 7.27
N GLU A 80 -1.61 19.30 8.06
CA GLU A 80 -1.33 19.31 9.50
C GLU A 80 -0.17 18.37 9.83
N GLU A 81 0.73 18.83 10.70
CA GLU A 81 1.90 18.06 11.12
C GLU A 81 1.51 16.75 11.84
N GLY A 82 2.19 15.66 11.48
CA GLY A 82 1.95 14.34 12.09
C GLY A 82 0.61 13.69 11.73
N LYS A 83 -0.06 14.21 10.70
CA LYS A 83 -1.37 13.72 10.23
C LYS A 83 -1.36 13.55 8.71
N PHE A 84 -2.27 12.72 8.22
CA PHE A 84 -2.35 12.30 6.82
C PHE A 84 -3.45 13.06 6.06
N ASN A 85 -3.30 13.17 4.74
CA ASN A 85 -4.29 13.84 3.90
C ASN A 85 -5.60 13.05 3.83
N PRO A 86 -6.75 13.56 4.30
CA PRO A 86 -8.01 12.84 4.20
C PRO A 86 -8.47 12.60 2.75
N CYS A 87 -7.92 13.38 1.82
CA CYS A 87 -8.30 13.42 0.41
C CYS A 87 -7.17 12.85 -0.48
N TYR A 88 -7.18 11.54 -0.65
CA TYR A 88 -6.22 10.74 -1.39
C TYR A 88 -6.59 10.61 -2.89
N TYR A 89 -6.10 11.55 -3.70
CA TYR A 89 -6.48 11.68 -5.11
C TYR A 89 -5.73 10.79 -6.09
N THR A 90 -4.49 10.49 -5.75
CA THR A 90 -3.53 9.84 -6.64
C THR A 90 -2.48 9.15 -5.80
N LYS A 91 -1.86 8.09 -6.32
CA LYS A 91 -0.75 7.43 -5.63
C LYS A 91 0.55 8.24 -5.72
N ALA A 92 0.58 9.36 -6.44
CA ALA A 92 1.77 10.18 -6.61
C ALA A 92 2.37 10.65 -5.27
N PHE A 93 1.53 10.88 -4.28
CA PHE A 93 1.97 11.32 -2.96
C PHE A 93 2.36 10.14 -2.04
N ALA A 94 2.11 8.89 -2.44
CA ALA A 94 2.44 7.72 -1.63
C ALA A 94 3.93 7.70 -1.28
N GLY A 95 4.25 7.46 -0.02
CA GLY A 95 5.61 7.44 0.50
C GLY A 95 6.20 8.81 0.82
N LEU A 96 5.53 9.91 0.49
CA LEU A 96 5.96 11.24 0.94
C LEU A 96 5.65 11.45 2.43
N ASP A 97 6.35 12.41 3.03
CA ASP A 97 6.04 12.89 4.38
C ASP A 97 4.56 13.27 4.46
N PRO A 98 3.85 12.94 5.56
CA PRO A 98 2.44 13.25 5.72
C PRO A 98 2.10 14.70 5.43
N LYS A 99 2.98 15.67 5.73
CA LYS A 99 2.75 17.10 5.45
C LYS A 99 2.62 17.44 3.95
N TYR A 100 3.11 16.57 3.06
CA TYR A 100 2.95 16.67 1.62
C TYR A 100 1.77 15.83 1.11
N GLY A 101 0.95 15.33 2.03
CA GLY A 101 -0.23 14.53 1.75
C GLY A 101 0.03 13.07 1.42
N GLY A 102 1.23 12.57 1.74
CA GLY A 102 1.58 11.18 1.53
C GLY A 102 1.02 10.25 2.60
N TYR A 103 0.48 9.11 2.18
CA TYR A 103 0.35 7.91 3.02
C TYR A 103 1.52 6.97 2.78
N PRO A 104 1.83 6.04 3.70
CA PRO A 104 2.85 5.04 3.45
C PRO A 104 2.52 4.19 2.21
N THR A 105 3.55 3.91 1.41
CA THR A 105 3.45 2.94 0.30
C THR A 105 3.25 1.52 0.85
N PRO A 106 2.95 0.53 -0.01
CA PRO A 106 3.01 -0.87 0.41
C PRO A 106 4.36 -1.24 1.03
N ILE A 107 5.48 -0.71 0.51
CA ILE A 107 6.82 -0.96 1.05
C ILE A 107 6.96 -0.39 2.47
N ASP A 108 6.51 0.85 2.70
CA ASP A 108 6.55 1.50 4.02
C ASP A 108 5.71 0.74 5.06
N THR A 109 4.56 0.20 4.63
CA THR A 109 3.69 -0.62 5.48
C THR A 109 4.19 -2.06 5.70
N HIS A 110 5.36 -2.42 5.14
CA HIS A 110 5.89 -3.78 5.14
C HIS A 110 5.00 -4.80 4.45
N TYR A 111 4.30 -4.40 3.38
CA TYR A 111 3.46 -5.29 2.59
C TYR A 111 4.29 -6.43 1.98
N HIS A 112 4.05 -7.66 2.43
CA HIS A 112 4.85 -8.84 2.09
C HIS A 112 4.85 -9.22 0.62
N TYR A 113 3.89 -8.72 -0.17
CA TYR A 113 3.69 -9.10 -1.56
C TYR A 113 3.87 -7.93 -2.53
N GLU A 114 4.53 -6.83 -2.14
CA GLU A 114 4.73 -5.71 -3.07
C GLU A 114 5.70 -6.07 -4.21
N PHE A 115 6.83 -6.71 -3.90
CA PHE A 115 7.89 -6.98 -4.86
C PHE A 115 8.22 -5.76 -5.75
N ALA A 116 8.45 -4.61 -5.12
CA ALA A 116 8.73 -3.37 -5.84
C ALA A 116 10.04 -3.44 -6.65
N ALA A 117 10.02 -2.78 -7.81
CA ALA A 117 11.17 -2.56 -8.66
C ALA A 117 12.19 -1.65 -7.99
N PRO A 118 13.49 -1.88 -8.22
CA PRO A 118 14.54 -1.04 -7.67
C PRO A 118 14.51 0.37 -8.25
N PHE A 119 15.19 1.30 -7.60
CA PHE A 119 15.30 2.67 -8.06
C PHE A 119 16.60 2.95 -8.81
N PHE A 120 16.75 2.46 -10.05
CA PHE A 120 17.93 2.75 -10.88
C PHE A 120 17.70 3.82 -11.97
N GLY A 121 16.58 4.53 -11.89
CA GLY A 121 16.16 5.47 -12.91
C GLY A 121 15.57 4.78 -14.13
N GLN A 122 14.92 3.63 -13.97
CA GLN A 122 14.17 3.00 -15.05
C GLN A 122 12.66 3.28 -14.94
N PRO A 123 11.91 3.16 -16.05
CA PRO A 123 10.46 3.18 -15.97
C PRO A 123 9.95 2.17 -14.95
N GLY A 124 9.05 2.61 -14.06
CA GLY A 124 8.41 1.75 -13.06
C GLY A 124 9.17 1.58 -11.76
N ASP A 125 10.22 2.36 -11.51
CA ASP A 125 10.91 2.42 -10.21
C ASP A 125 9.96 2.55 -9.02
N GLY A 126 10.12 1.66 -8.04
CA GLY A 126 9.24 1.56 -6.87
C GLY A 126 7.90 0.87 -7.11
N SER A 127 7.51 0.64 -8.36
CA SER A 127 6.27 -0.06 -8.71
C SER A 127 6.45 -1.58 -8.73
N THR A 128 5.35 -2.33 -8.85
CA THR A 128 5.38 -3.79 -9.03
C THR A 128 5.93 -4.26 -10.38
N HIS A 129 6.23 -3.35 -11.31
CA HIS A 129 6.68 -3.65 -12.68
C HIS A 129 8.19 -3.41 -12.84
N HIS A 130 8.91 -4.43 -13.29
CA HIS A 130 10.38 -4.46 -13.32
C HIS A 130 10.90 -4.26 -14.74
N CYS A 131 10.98 -3.02 -15.19
CA CYS A 131 11.61 -2.71 -16.47
C CYS A 131 13.14 -2.92 -16.41
N PRO A 132 13.80 -3.23 -17.55
CA PRO A 132 15.25 -3.19 -17.63
C PRO A 132 15.82 -1.81 -17.27
N MET A 133 17.00 -1.76 -16.63
CA MET A 133 17.65 -0.51 -16.23
C MET A 133 17.87 0.49 -17.38
N ASN A 134 17.99 -0.01 -18.61
CA ASN A 134 18.22 0.77 -19.82
C ASN A 134 16.97 0.84 -20.73
N ALA A 135 15.78 0.56 -20.19
CA ALA A 135 14.54 0.69 -20.94
C ALA A 135 14.35 2.14 -21.41
N ASP A 136 13.78 2.30 -22.60
CA ASP A 136 13.48 3.63 -23.15
C ASP A 136 12.50 4.36 -22.21
N PRO A 137 12.67 5.66 -21.93
CA PRO A 137 11.76 6.40 -21.05
C PRO A 137 10.30 6.45 -21.54
N SER A 138 10.03 6.17 -22.81
CA SER A 138 8.67 5.99 -23.35
C SER A 138 8.09 4.58 -23.14
N THR A 139 8.86 3.67 -22.54
CA THR A 139 8.42 2.31 -22.21
C THR A 139 7.31 2.39 -21.19
N LYS A 140 6.11 1.99 -21.60
CA LYS A 140 4.94 1.92 -20.71
C LYS A 140 5.18 0.83 -19.68
N ILE A 141 5.20 1.19 -18.40
CA ILE A 141 5.71 0.29 -17.36
C ILE A 141 4.89 -0.99 -17.21
N GLN A 142 3.59 -0.97 -17.56
CA GLN A 142 2.73 -2.15 -17.48
C GLN A 142 3.05 -3.24 -18.50
N SER A 143 3.88 -2.92 -19.49
CA SER A 143 4.47 -3.92 -20.39
C SER A 143 5.67 -4.66 -19.76
N CYS A 144 6.20 -4.17 -18.65
CA CYS A 144 7.34 -4.78 -17.98
C CYS A 144 6.90 -5.94 -17.08
N PRO A 145 7.77 -6.94 -16.87
CA PRO A 145 7.44 -8.11 -16.06
C PRO A 145 7.06 -7.76 -14.61
N LYS A 146 6.12 -8.52 -14.06
CA LYS A 146 5.85 -8.58 -12.61
C LYS A 146 6.28 -9.91 -12.04
N ILE A 147 6.69 -9.93 -10.78
CA ILE A 147 6.91 -11.16 -10.02
C ILE A 147 5.55 -11.69 -9.55
N ALA A 148 4.73 -12.19 -10.47
CA ALA A 148 3.40 -12.74 -10.20
C ALA A 148 3.23 -14.03 -11.02
N PRO A 149 3.69 -15.19 -10.51
CA PRO A 149 3.72 -16.43 -11.29
C PRO A 149 2.29 -16.83 -11.68
N LYS A 150 1.86 -16.58 -12.92
CA LYS A 150 0.46 -16.80 -13.31
C LYS A 150 0.13 -18.28 -13.43
N CYS A 151 -1.12 -18.63 -13.12
CA CYS A 151 -1.67 -19.94 -13.44
C CYS A 151 -1.84 -20.11 -14.95
N ASP A 152 -1.79 -21.35 -15.44
CA ASP A 152 -2.06 -21.63 -16.86
C ASP A 152 -3.58 -21.67 -17.08
N GLY A 153 -4.11 -20.85 -17.99
CA GLY A 153 -5.52 -20.89 -18.42
C GLY A 153 -6.32 -19.59 -18.25
N GLU A 154 -7.57 -19.61 -18.71
CA GLU A 154 -8.52 -18.49 -18.65
C GLU A 154 -9.48 -18.68 -17.46
N GLY A 155 -9.34 -17.86 -16.42
CA GLY A 155 -10.28 -17.86 -15.29
C GLY A 155 -9.77 -17.18 -14.02
N GLY A 156 -10.14 -15.91 -13.84
CA GLY A 156 -9.84 -15.14 -12.63
C GLY A 156 -8.36 -14.75 -12.46
N ALA A 157 -8.07 -13.93 -11.45
CA ALA A 157 -6.69 -13.63 -11.09
C ALA A 157 -6.13 -14.79 -10.25
N CYS A 158 -5.05 -15.41 -10.73
CA CYS A 158 -4.49 -16.62 -10.13
C CYS A 158 -2.97 -16.58 -10.14
N ASN A 159 -2.36 -17.01 -9.03
CA ASN A 159 -0.92 -17.15 -8.86
C ASN A 159 -0.54 -18.59 -8.48
N LYS A 160 0.46 -19.15 -9.16
CA LYS A 160 1.19 -20.36 -8.75
C LYS A 160 2.12 -20.02 -7.58
N ILE A 161 2.16 -20.89 -6.57
CA ILE A 161 3.17 -20.81 -5.52
C ILE A 161 4.47 -21.43 -6.07
N THR A 162 5.58 -20.71 -5.94
CA THR A 162 6.90 -21.12 -6.45
C THR A 162 7.94 -21.16 -5.35
N ASP A 163 8.99 -21.96 -5.51
CA ASP A 163 10.10 -22.03 -4.54
C ASP A 163 10.86 -20.69 -4.45
N ASP A 164 11.02 -20.00 -5.60
CA ASP A 164 11.82 -18.77 -5.69
C ASP A 164 11.11 -17.55 -5.11
N TYR A 165 9.78 -17.45 -5.30
CA TYR A 165 9.01 -16.24 -4.99
C TYR A 165 7.82 -16.48 -4.05
N GLY A 166 7.60 -17.71 -3.59
CA GLY A 166 6.40 -18.07 -2.84
C GLY A 166 5.15 -17.77 -3.65
N ILE A 167 4.19 -17.09 -3.02
CA ILE A 167 2.92 -16.63 -3.63
C ILE A 167 3.17 -15.55 -4.72
N GLY A 168 4.32 -14.88 -4.70
CA GLY A 168 4.60 -13.72 -5.54
C GLY A 168 3.72 -12.51 -5.19
N HIS A 169 3.65 -11.55 -6.11
CA HIS A 169 2.81 -10.37 -5.97
C HIS A 169 1.32 -10.73 -6.05
N VAL A 170 0.60 -10.41 -4.99
CA VAL A 170 -0.87 -10.42 -4.94
C VAL A 170 -1.38 -9.02 -4.57
N PRO A 171 -2.59 -8.64 -5.02
CA PRO A 171 -3.17 -7.36 -4.62
C PRO A 171 -3.46 -7.30 -3.11
N PRO A 172 -3.34 -6.13 -2.45
CA PRO A 172 -3.51 -5.99 -1.00
C PRO A 172 -4.86 -6.42 -0.43
N PHE A 173 -5.93 -6.40 -1.23
CA PHE A 173 -7.26 -6.86 -0.80
C PHE A 173 -7.29 -8.37 -0.47
N VAL A 174 -6.37 -9.17 -1.03
CA VAL A 174 -6.30 -10.62 -0.78
C VAL A 174 -5.85 -10.92 0.66
N PRO A 175 -4.66 -10.47 1.12
CA PRO A 175 -4.26 -10.68 2.51
C PRO A 175 -5.12 -9.88 3.50
N LEU A 176 -5.65 -8.71 3.14
CA LEU A 176 -6.64 -8.02 3.96
C LEU A 176 -7.86 -8.91 4.25
N ALA A 177 -8.43 -9.51 3.21
CA ALA A 177 -9.56 -10.41 3.36
C ALA A 177 -9.20 -11.66 4.18
N ALA A 178 -8.02 -12.26 3.94
CA ALA A 178 -7.57 -13.43 4.68
C ALA A 178 -7.41 -13.16 6.19
N VAL A 179 -6.72 -12.06 6.55
CA VAL A 179 -6.52 -11.67 7.96
C VAL A 179 -7.85 -11.32 8.62
N LYS A 180 -8.70 -10.54 7.95
CA LYS A 180 -10.05 -10.20 8.42
C LYS A 180 -10.90 -11.45 8.68
N ASN A 181 -10.92 -12.38 7.74
CA ASN A 181 -11.76 -13.57 7.83
C ASN A 181 -11.25 -14.53 8.91
N ALA A 182 -9.93 -14.69 9.05
CA ALA A 182 -9.31 -15.42 10.15
C ALA A 182 -9.67 -14.81 11.51
N TYR A 183 -9.64 -13.48 11.58
CA TYR A 183 -10.03 -12.75 12.78
C TYR A 183 -11.50 -12.99 13.12
N PHE A 184 -12.41 -12.94 12.16
CA PHE A 184 -13.83 -13.22 12.43
C PHE A 184 -14.12 -14.68 12.78
N GLY A 185 -13.37 -15.63 12.20
CA GLY A 185 -13.54 -17.05 12.50
C GLY A 185 -13.20 -17.41 13.94
N CYS A 186 -12.35 -16.62 14.62
CA CYS A 186 -11.84 -16.88 15.96
C CYS A 186 -11.41 -18.35 16.18
N GLY A 187 -10.82 -18.96 15.14
CA GLY A 187 -10.38 -20.37 15.15
C GLY A 187 -9.08 -20.58 15.94
N GLU A 188 -8.35 -19.49 16.21
CA GLU A 188 -7.09 -19.51 16.95
C GLU A 188 -6.87 -18.23 17.77
N ASP A 189 -5.85 -18.25 18.62
CA ASP A 189 -5.42 -17.09 19.40
C ASP A 189 -4.65 -16.10 18.51
N VAL A 190 -5.34 -15.06 18.06
CA VAL A 190 -4.82 -13.99 17.19
C VAL A 190 -3.60 -13.28 17.76
N CYS A 191 -3.40 -13.29 19.08
CA CYS A 191 -2.22 -12.66 19.67
C CYS A 191 -0.93 -13.45 19.40
N LYS A 192 -1.03 -14.73 19.05
CA LYS A 192 0.12 -15.54 18.62
C LYS A 192 0.62 -15.17 17.23
N TRP A 193 -0.15 -14.40 16.45
CA TRP A 193 0.33 -13.88 15.17
C TRP A 193 1.51 -12.95 15.36
N PHE A 194 1.56 -12.19 16.46
CA PHE A 194 2.59 -11.18 16.73
C PHE A 194 3.78 -11.76 17.50
N SER A 195 4.47 -12.73 16.89
CA SER A 195 5.59 -13.46 17.52
C SER A 195 6.97 -12.83 17.27
N ASP A 196 7.09 -11.94 16.29
CA ASP A 196 8.36 -11.30 15.92
C ASP A 196 8.75 -10.22 16.95
N LYS A 197 9.91 -10.40 17.59
CA LYS A 197 10.44 -9.41 18.54
C LYS A 197 11.06 -8.20 17.86
N VAL A 198 11.39 -8.31 16.57
CA VAL A 198 12.05 -7.27 15.77
C VAL A 198 11.01 -6.33 15.13
N ASN A 199 9.87 -6.88 14.70
CA ASN A 199 8.72 -6.13 14.18
C ASN A 199 7.44 -6.55 14.92
N PRO A 200 7.30 -6.19 16.21
CA PRO A 200 6.24 -6.70 17.07
C PRO A 200 4.83 -6.22 16.71
N CYS A 201 4.72 -5.27 15.79
CA CYS A 201 3.46 -4.66 15.38
C CYS A 201 3.04 -5.04 13.96
N ASN A 202 3.70 -6.03 13.35
CA ASN A 202 3.33 -6.60 12.06
C ASN A 202 3.02 -8.09 12.22
N ILE A 203 2.16 -8.59 11.33
CA ILE A 203 1.98 -10.04 11.20
C ILE A 203 3.16 -10.59 10.37
N PRO A 204 3.92 -11.57 10.90
CA PRO A 204 5.00 -12.22 10.17
C PRO A 204 4.52 -12.86 8.86
N LYS A 205 5.38 -12.87 7.84
CA LYS A 205 5.03 -13.33 6.50
C LYS A 205 4.51 -14.78 6.47
N ASP A 206 5.09 -15.67 7.25
CA ASP A 206 4.68 -17.07 7.34
C ASP A 206 3.25 -17.23 7.88
N VAL A 207 2.84 -16.36 8.80
CA VAL A 207 1.46 -16.29 9.30
C VAL A 207 0.54 -15.79 8.20
N VAL A 208 0.89 -14.70 7.51
CA VAL A 208 0.06 -14.16 6.40
C VAL A 208 -0.04 -15.15 5.24
N ASP A 209 1.06 -15.80 4.86
CA ASP A 209 1.10 -16.84 3.81
C ASP A 209 0.15 -17.99 4.14
N ARG A 210 0.18 -18.49 5.38
CA ARG A 210 -0.76 -19.53 5.85
C ARG A 210 -2.21 -19.08 5.69
N LEU A 211 -2.55 -17.87 6.15
CA LEU A 211 -3.92 -17.36 6.06
C LEU A 211 -4.35 -17.17 4.60
N VAL A 212 -3.48 -16.64 3.74
CA VAL A 212 -3.78 -16.51 2.30
C VAL A 212 -4.02 -17.88 1.67
N VAL A 213 -3.21 -18.89 1.97
CA VAL A 213 -3.41 -20.27 1.50
C VAL A 213 -4.71 -20.87 2.04
N GLU A 214 -5.06 -20.62 3.30
CA GLU A 214 -6.30 -21.12 3.92
C GLU A 214 -7.55 -20.62 3.20
N TYR A 215 -7.62 -19.32 2.90
CA TYR A 215 -8.81 -18.70 2.33
C TYR A 215 -8.84 -18.73 0.79
N PHE A 216 -7.68 -18.58 0.14
CA PHE A 216 -7.58 -18.42 -1.32
C PHE A 216 -6.85 -19.56 -2.02
N GLY A 217 -6.35 -20.54 -1.26
CA GLY A 217 -5.75 -21.74 -1.81
C GLY A 217 -6.74 -22.58 -2.63
N THR A 218 -6.19 -23.23 -3.64
CA THR A 218 -6.87 -24.21 -4.50
C THR A 218 -6.28 -25.59 -4.26
N GLU A 219 -6.99 -26.64 -4.66
CA GLU A 219 -6.48 -28.03 -4.57
C GLU A 219 -5.19 -28.22 -5.38
N ALA A 220 -4.99 -27.42 -6.43
CA ALA A 220 -3.78 -27.43 -7.26
C ALA A 220 -2.57 -26.72 -6.60
N GLY A 221 -2.71 -26.19 -5.38
CA GLY A 221 -1.65 -25.46 -4.69
C GLY A 221 -1.45 -24.03 -5.19
N ASN A 222 -2.38 -23.50 -5.99
CA ASN A 222 -2.39 -22.11 -6.45
C ASN A 222 -3.21 -21.21 -5.51
N ILE A 223 -2.99 -19.92 -5.58
CA ILE A 223 -3.83 -18.88 -4.98
C ILE A 223 -4.75 -18.32 -6.06
N GLN A 224 -6.07 -18.38 -5.85
CA GLN A 224 -7.07 -17.85 -6.77
C GLN A 224 -8.00 -16.86 -6.07
N PHE A 225 -8.23 -15.71 -6.70
CA PHE A 225 -9.04 -14.63 -6.13
C PHE A 225 -9.81 -13.87 -7.21
N THR A 226 -10.86 -13.20 -6.78
CA THR A 226 -11.60 -12.22 -7.57
C THR A 226 -11.27 -10.81 -7.08
N GLY A 227 -11.42 -9.81 -7.95
CA GLY A 227 -11.33 -8.42 -7.53
C GLY A 227 -12.41 -8.05 -6.49
N PRO A 228 -12.27 -6.91 -5.80
CA PRO A 228 -13.19 -6.46 -4.77
C PRO A 228 -14.50 -5.98 -5.39
N VAL A 229 -15.34 -6.91 -5.85
CA VAL A 229 -16.65 -6.64 -6.43
C VAL A 229 -17.76 -7.01 -5.44
N LEU A 230 -18.83 -6.20 -5.42
CA LEU A 230 -20.07 -6.51 -4.74
C LEU A 230 -20.73 -7.68 -5.48
N GLY A 231 -20.64 -8.88 -4.92
CA GLY A 231 -21.30 -10.08 -5.43
C GLY A 231 -22.66 -10.31 -4.80
N ASN A 232 -23.43 -11.24 -5.36
CA ASN A 232 -24.72 -11.68 -4.79
C ASN A 232 -24.56 -12.44 -3.46
N ASP A 233 -23.34 -12.86 -3.13
CA ASP A 233 -23.01 -13.71 -1.98
C ASP A 233 -22.50 -12.89 -0.76
N LEU A 234 -23.03 -11.67 -0.58
CA LEU A 234 -22.81 -10.88 0.63
C LEU A 234 -23.96 -11.11 1.62
N PRO A 235 -23.68 -11.19 2.94
CA PRO A 235 -22.44 -10.79 3.62
C PRO A 235 -21.29 -11.81 3.54
N VAL A 236 -20.03 -11.31 3.69
CA VAL A 236 -18.77 -12.09 3.65
C VAL A 236 -18.74 -13.29 4.61
N VAL A 237 -19.57 -13.27 5.65
CA VAL A 237 -19.70 -14.36 6.63
C VAL A 237 -20.03 -15.70 5.95
N ASP A 238 -20.80 -15.67 4.86
CA ASP A 238 -21.22 -16.87 4.13
C ASP A 238 -20.27 -17.22 2.96
N ASN A 239 -19.36 -16.31 2.60
CA ASN A 239 -18.36 -16.52 1.55
C ASN A 239 -16.99 -15.95 1.97
N PRO A 240 -16.17 -16.74 2.69
CA PRO A 240 -14.89 -16.29 3.23
C PRO A 240 -13.80 -16.10 2.15
N LYS A 241 -14.13 -16.31 0.86
CA LYS A 241 -13.26 -15.98 -0.28
C LYS A 241 -13.56 -14.60 -0.86
N SER A 242 -14.56 -13.89 -0.33
CA SER A 242 -14.88 -12.55 -0.80
C SER A 242 -13.78 -11.55 -0.43
N THR A 243 -13.28 -10.86 -1.45
CA THR A 243 -12.31 -9.76 -1.35
C THR A 243 -12.99 -8.41 -1.24
N TYR A 244 -14.32 -8.37 -1.03
CA TYR A 244 -15.07 -7.12 -0.92
C TYR A 244 -14.47 -6.19 0.14
N TYR A 245 -14.21 -4.96 -0.30
CA TYR A 245 -13.73 -3.85 0.51
C TYR A 245 -14.38 -2.58 -0.03
N LYS A 246 -15.36 -2.04 0.71
CA LYS A 246 -16.22 -0.92 0.29
C LYS A 246 -15.42 0.28 -0.22
N LEU A 247 -14.27 0.55 0.37
CA LEU A 247 -13.46 1.72 0.03
C LEU A 247 -12.69 1.55 -1.28
N GLU A 248 -12.36 0.34 -1.76
CA GLU A 248 -11.74 0.15 -3.09
C GLU A 248 -12.76 -0.24 -4.17
N TYR A 249 -14.03 -0.43 -3.81
CA TYR A 249 -15.06 -0.99 -4.69
C TYR A 249 -15.09 -0.32 -6.07
N GLY A 250 -14.71 -1.08 -7.09
CA GLY A 250 -14.93 -0.77 -8.49
C GLY A 250 -16.35 -1.19 -8.86
N GLY A 251 -17.20 -0.21 -9.18
CA GLY A 251 -18.60 -0.52 -9.50
C GLY A 251 -19.45 0.65 -9.93
N ASP A 252 -18.87 1.83 -10.16
CA ASP A 252 -19.57 2.87 -10.88
C ASP A 252 -19.59 2.48 -12.37
N ALA A 253 -20.58 1.67 -12.75
CA ALA A 253 -20.74 1.16 -14.11
C ALA A 253 -20.90 2.29 -15.13
N GLU A 254 -21.40 3.44 -14.71
CA GLU A 254 -21.52 4.63 -15.56
C GLU A 254 -20.16 5.28 -15.78
N ALA A 255 -19.37 5.46 -14.71
CA ALA A 255 -17.99 5.94 -14.78
C ALA A 255 -17.06 5.04 -15.62
N CYS A 256 -17.31 3.73 -15.61
CA CYS A 256 -16.45 2.73 -16.24
C CYS A 256 -16.96 2.23 -17.61
N ALA A 257 -18.05 2.80 -18.12
CA ALA A 257 -18.71 2.36 -19.35
C ALA A 257 -17.82 2.41 -20.61
N ASP A 258 -16.87 3.35 -20.64
CA ASP A 258 -15.98 3.57 -21.79
C ASP A 258 -14.65 2.80 -21.73
N ASN A 259 -14.54 1.77 -20.87
CA ASN A 259 -13.29 1.03 -20.69
C ASN A 259 -12.12 1.90 -20.21
N ASN A 260 -12.44 3.00 -19.54
CA ASN A 260 -11.49 4.01 -19.04
C ASN A 260 -11.06 3.78 -17.59
N CYS A 261 -11.73 2.88 -16.88
CA CYS A 261 -11.35 2.48 -15.53
C CYS A 261 -10.23 1.42 -15.54
N ARG A 262 -9.36 1.48 -14.54
CA ARG A 262 -8.31 0.50 -14.26
C ARG A 262 -8.33 0.17 -12.76
N GLY A 263 -9.24 -0.73 -12.38
CA GLY A 263 -9.55 -0.96 -10.96
C GLY A 263 -10.24 0.27 -10.35
N PRO A 264 -9.75 0.83 -9.23
CA PRO A 264 -10.36 2.02 -8.60
C PRO A 264 -9.93 3.35 -9.25
N HIS A 265 -9.11 3.30 -10.31
CA HIS A 265 -8.58 4.46 -11.02
C HIS A 265 -9.39 4.77 -12.28
N TYR A 266 -9.50 6.06 -12.61
CA TYR A 266 -10.06 6.55 -13.85
C TYR A 266 -8.99 7.25 -14.68
N CYS A 267 -8.75 6.71 -15.89
CA CYS A 267 -7.92 7.35 -16.90
C CYS A 267 -8.79 8.10 -17.91
N SER A 268 -8.33 9.26 -18.41
CA SER A 268 -8.92 9.88 -19.60
C SER A 268 -8.95 8.90 -20.76
N LYS A 269 -9.83 9.13 -21.74
CA LYS A 269 -9.94 8.26 -22.92
C LYS A 269 -8.61 8.19 -23.68
N GLU A 270 -7.91 9.31 -23.74
CA GLU A 270 -6.60 9.45 -24.38
C GLU A 270 -5.56 8.61 -23.64
N ALA A 271 -5.46 8.74 -22.31
CA ALA A 271 -4.52 7.95 -21.50
C ALA A 271 -4.84 6.45 -21.54
N ALA A 272 -6.13 6.08 -21.52
CA ALA A 272 -6.57 4.70 -21.66
C ALA A 272 -6.26 4.11 -23.04
N THR A 273 -6.37 4.92 -24.10
CA THR A 273 -6.03 4.53 -25.49
C THR A 273 -4.52 4.35 -25.65
N GLU A 274 -3.72 5.18 -24.98
CA GLU A 274 -2.28 4.98 -24.88
C GLU A 274 -1.90 3.84 -23.93
N ASP A 275 -2.85 3.12 -23.34
CA ASP A 275 -2.57 2.04 -22.39
C ASP A 275 -1.61 2.50 -21.29
N ILE A 276 -1.80 3.69 -20.71
CA ILE A 276 -0.97 4.12 -19.58
C ILE A 276 -1.34 3.29 -18.34
N TRP A 277 -0.35 2.97 -17.50
CA TRP A 277 -0.60 2.21 -16.27
C TRP A 277 -1.61 2.94 -15.38
N GLY A 278 -2.69 2.23 -15.04
CA GLY A 278 -3.84 2.80 -14.33
C GLY A 278 -3.52 3.43 -12.98
N ASP A 279 -2.46 2.98 -12.28
CA ASP A 279 -2.08 3.56 -11.00
C ASP A 279 -1.58 5.00 -11.13
N PHE A 280 -1.13 5.42 -12.33
CA PHE A 280 -0.78 6.82 -12.60
C PHE A 280 -2.01 7.71 -12.79
N CYS A 281 -3.18 7.12 -13.03
CA CYS A 281 -4.42 7.85 -13.15
C CYS A 281 -5.01 8.13 -11.76
N PRO A 282 -5.75 9.25 -11.59
CA PRO A 282 -6.41 9.55 -10.33
C PRO A 282 -7.47 8.51 -9.99
N TYR A 283 -7.89 8.47 -8.72
CA TYR A 283 -8.99 7.62 -8.31
C TYR A 283 -10.33 8.11 -8.87
N ILE A 284 -11.35 7.25 -8.82
CA ILE A 284 -12.72 7.68 -9.09
C ILE A 284 -13.18 8.62 -7.94
N HIS A 285 -13.25 9.92 -8.25
CA HIS A 285 -13.61 11.01 -7.31
C HIS A 285 -15.05 11.48 -7.46
N THR A 286 -16.00 10.56 -7.59
CA THR A 286 -17.44 10.86 -7.59
C THR A 286 -18.09 10.36 -6.30
N GLY A 287 -19.25 10.93 -5.96
CA GLY A 287 -20.06 10.50 -4.82
C GLY A 287 -19.53 10.93 -3.45
N GLU A 288 -20.11 10.36 -2.39
CA GLU A 288 -19.87 10.77 -1.00
C GLU A 288 -18.51 10.33 -0.43
N ASN A 289 -17.91 9.27 -1.01
CA ASN A 289 -16.61 8.76 -0.59
C ASN A 289 -15.45 9.27 -1.47
N ALA A 290 -15.70 10.24 -2.34
CA ALA A 290 -14.70 10.80 -3.24
C ALA A 290 -13.46 11.28 -2.47
N GLY A 291 -12.28 10.77 -2.87
CA GLY A 291 -11.02 11.14 -2.23
C GLY A 291 -10.74 10.44 -0.89
N LEU A 292 -11.64 9.65 -0.31
CA LEU A 292 -11.33 8.95 0.93
C LEU A 292 -10.41 7.74 0.67
N TYR A 293 -9.49 7.46 1.61
CA TYR A 293 -8.46 6.42 1.55
C TYR A 293 -8.94 5.11 0.90
N ARG A 294 -8.49 4.87 -0.34
CA ARG A 294 -8.96 3.76 -1.22
C ARG A 294 -8.12 2.48 -1.14
N HIS A 295 -7.08 2.47 -0.31
CA HIS A 295 -6.01 1.48 -0.43
C HIS A 295 -6.08 0.34 0.60
N PRO A 296 -6.23 -0.92 0.15
CA PRO A 296 -6.32 -2.04 1.09
C PRO A 296 -5.02 -2.35 1.84
N HIS A 297 -3.85 -1.91 1.35
CA HIS A 297 -2.61 -2.09 2.13
C HIS A 297 -2.61 -1.20 3.38
N LEU A 298 -3.19 0.00 3.31
CA LEU A 298 -3.39 0.86 4.48
C LEU A 298 -4.40 0.24 5.44
N ALA A 299 -5.49 -0.32 4.92
CA ALA A 299 -6.47 -1.05 5.74
C ALA A 299 -5.86 -2.27 6.43
N LEU A 300 -5.02 -3.04 5.72
CA LEU A 300 -4.28 -4.16 6.28
C LEU A 300 -3.32 -3.69 7.38
N ALA A 301 -2.50 -2.68 7.11
CA ALA A 301 -1.57 -2.12 8.09
C ALA A 301 -2.32 -1.57 9.33
N ALA A 302 -3.48 -0.94 9.13
CA ALA A 302 -4.30 -0.45 10.22
C ALA A 302 -4.89 -1.58 11.05
N LEU A 303 -5.40 -2.63 10.39
CA LEU A 303 -5.90 -3.82 11.07
C LEU A 303 -4.80 -4.53 11.87
N GLU A 304 -3.62 -4.72 11.28
CA GLU A 304 -2.46 -5.30 11.97
C GLU A 304 -2.10 -4.52 13.22
N LEU A 305 -1.95 -3.19 13.10
CA LEU A 305 -1.56 -2.36 14.24
C LEU A 305 -2.67 -2.30 15.30
N TRP A 306 -3.94 -2.27 14.90
CA TRP A 306 -5.07 -2.32 15.81
C TRP A 306 -5.04 -3.61 16.64
N ILE A 307 -4.82 -4.77 16.01
CA ILE A 307 -4.75 -6.05 16.72
C ILE A 307 -3.50 -6.10 17.60
N ALA A 308 -2.34 -5.68 17.08
CA ALA A 308 -1.09 -5.64 17.83
C ALA A 308 -1.19 -4.75 19.07
N ASN A 309 -1.84 -3.60 18.97
CA ASN A 309 -2.10 -2.71 20.09
C ASN A 309 -2.86 -3.40 21.23
N LYS A 310 -3.82 -4.28 20.91
CA LYS A 310 -4.59 -5.06 21.90
C LYS A 310 -3.83 -6.26 22.43
N CYS A 311 -3.07 -6.93 21.58
CA CYS A 311 -2.36 -8.17 21.91
C CYS A 311 -1.04 -7.94 22.66
N ILE A 312 -0.23 -7.01 22.17
CA ILE A 312 1.11 -6.71 22.69
C ILE A 312 1.07 -5.51 23.65
N GLY A 313 0.17 -4.57 23.41
CA GLY A 313 -0.07 -3.41 24.27
C GLY A 313 0.46 -2.09 23.68
N PRO A 314 -0.13 -0.96 24.10
CA PRO A 314 0.14 0.37 23.53
C PRO A 314 1.55 0.90 23.78
N ALA A 315 2.28 0.35 24.75
CA ALA A 315 3.66 0.75 25.03
C ALA A 315 4.65 0.27 23.97
N ILE A 316 4.35 -0.85 23.30
CA ILE A 316 5.17 -1.44 22.24
C ILE A 316 4.56 -1.14 20.87
N CYS A 317 3.25 -1.28 20.75
CA CYS A 317 2.49 -0.99 19.54
C CYS A 317 1.47 0.12 19.81
N PRO A 318 1.90 1.39 19.84
CA PRO A 318 1.00 2.55 19.83
C PRO A 318 -0.05 2.45 18.73
N MET A 319 -1.23 3.02 18.98
CA MET A 319 -2.35 2.91 18.05
C MET A 319 -2.12 3.71 16.75
N THR A 320 -1.38 4.81 16.84
CA THR A 320 -1.02 5.66 15.70
C THR A 320 0.21 5.13 14.98
N TRP A 321 0.15 5.05 13.64
CA TRP A 321 1.19 4.42 12.83
C TRP A 321 2.55 5.13 12.95
N LEU A 322 2.55 6.48 12.90
CA LEU A 322 3.77 7.28 13.05
C LEU A 322 4.44 7.11 14.42
N ASP A 323 3.68 6.77 15.46
CA ASP A 323 4.24 6.53 16.80
C ASP A 323 4.72 5.09 16.98
N SER A 324 4.21 4.17 16.16
CA SER A 324 4.56 2.76 16.20
C SER A 324 5.99 2.50 15.69
N PRO A 325 6.60 1.36 16.05
CA PRO A 325 7.84 0.91 15.43
C PRO A 325 7.78 0.89 13.90
N ASN A 326 6.62 0.61 13.30
CA ASN A 326 6.45 0.52 11.85
C ASN A 326 6.66 1.90 11.19
N GLY A 327 6.10 2.97 11.78
CA GLY A 327 6.30 4.33 11.28
C GLY A 327 7.66 4.93 11.62
N LYS A 328 8.23 4.59 12.79
CA LYS A 328 9.51 5.15 13.27
C LYS A 328 10.74 4.51 12.64
N LYS A 329 10.69 3.22 12.31
CA LYS A 329 11.88 2.43 11.91
C LYS A 329 12.26 2.62 10.44
N ASN A 330 11.35 3.11 9.61
CA ASN A 330 11.51 3.12 8.15
C ASN A 330 11.98 4.45 7.56
N ASP A 331 12.39 5.42 8.40
CA ASP A 331 12.71 6.78 7.95
C ASP A 331 11.58 7.36 7.06
N TYR A 332 10.33 6.97 7.34
CA TYR A 332 9.18 7.39 6.53
C TYR A 332 9.08 8.92 6.52
N GLY A 333 8.87 9.48 5.34
CA GLY A 333 8.91 10.93 5.10
C GLY A 333 10.31 11.50 4.81
N ASP A 334 11.40 10.74 5.00
CA ASP A 334 12.72 11.13 4.50
C ASP A 334 12.74 10.97 2.97
N LYS A 335 12.75 12.09 2.23
CA LYS A 335 12.78 12.10 0.76
C LYS A 335 13.89 11.24 0.15
N MET A 336 15.02 11.06 0.84
CA MET A 336 16.16 10.29 0.33
C MET A 336 16.04 8.79 0.58
N LYS A 337 15.17 8.38 1.51
CA LYS A 337 14.98 6.98 1.91
C LYS A 337 13.54 6.49 1.70
N SER A 338 12.66 7.41 1.33
CA SER A 338 11.26 7.17 1.02
C SER A 338 11.14 6.09 -0.05
N THR A 339 10.17 5.21 0.11
CA THR A 339 9.95 4.09 -0.80
C THR A 339 8.91 4.42 -1.90
N SER A 340 8.62 5.72 -2.09
CA SER A 340 7.69 6.26 -3.09
C SER A 340 8.02 5.84 -4.52
N ILE A 341 6.99 5.66 -5.36
CA ILE A 341 7.07 5.29 -6.79
C ILE A 341 7.47 6.50 -7.62
N THR A 342 8.41 6.32 -8.57
CA THR A 342 8.75 7.39 -9.52
C THR A 342 7.62 7.65 -10.50
N TRP A 343 7.11 8.88 -10.50
CA TRP A 343 5.92 9.24 -11.25
C TRP A 343 6.19 9.55 -12.73
N ALA A 344 5.17 9.37 -13.56
CA ALA A 344 5.16 9.82 -14.97
C ALA A 344 4.74 11.30 -15.06
N GLU A 345 5.03 11.95 -16.18
CA GLU A 345 4.56 13.32 -16.45
C GLU A 345 3.03 13.38 -16.45
N MET A 346 2.45 14.41 -15.82
CA MET A 346 1.01 14.66 -15.81
C MET A 346 0.64 15.76 -16.82
N ASP A 347 -0.62 15.81 -17.25
CA ASP A 347 -1.11 16.85 -18.17
C ASP A 347 -1.10 18.25 -17.54
N ASP A 348 -1.34 18.34 -16.24
CA ASP A 348 -1.03 19.50 -15.39
C ASP A 348 -0.39 19.06 -14.07
N ASN A 349 0.92 19.26 -13.94
CA ASN A 349 1.64 18.89 -12.72
C ASN A 349 1.26 19.73 -11.49
N ASN A 350 0.41 20.76 -11.61
CA ASN A 350 -0.09 21.55 -10.47
C ASN A 350 -1.50 21.12 -10.02
N ASP A 351 -2.16 20.24 -10.77
CA ASP A 351 -3.49 19.74 -10.44
C ASP A 351 -3.40 18.34 -9.78
N PRO A 352 -3.78 18.18 -8.51
CA PRO A 352 -3.74 16.88 -7.81
C PRO A 352 -4.69 15.82 -8.39
N ILE A 353 -5.63 16.20 -9.26
CA ILE A 353 -6.51 15.27 -9.98
C ILE A 353 -6.18 15.18 -11.48
N ALA A 354 -4.99 15.66 -11.87
CA ALA A 354 -4.47 15.58 -13.23
C ALA A 354 -4.44 14.15 -13.78
N GLN A 355 -4.53 14.05 -15.10
CA GLN A 355 -4.39 12.81 -15.84
C GLN A 355 -2.93 12.65 -16.30
N PRO A 356 -2.47 11.42 -16.58
CA PRO A 356 -1.15 11.24 -17.19
C PRO A 356 -1.06 11.99 -18.53
N ALA A 357 0.09 12.59 -18.80
CA ALA A 357 0.33 13.29 -20.06
C ALA A 357 0.25 12.31 -21.24
N VAL A 358 -0.33 12.80 -22.34
CA VAL A 358 -0.43 12.09 -23.63
C VAL A 358 0.24 12.97 -24.69
N PRO A 359 1.36 12.55 -25.31
CA PRO A 359 1.95 11.21 -25.23
C PRO A 359 2.65 10.91 -23.89
N TYR A 360 2.67 9.63 -23.50
CA TYR A 360 3.33 9.14 -22.28
C TYR A 360 4.79 9.57 -22.18
N LYS A 361 5.18 10.09 -21.01
CA LYS A 361 6.54 10.48 -20.68
C LYS A 361 6.91 10.06 -19.26
N TRP A 362 8.09 9.49 -19.13
CA TRP A 362 8.67 9.15 -17.84
C TRP A 362 10.14 9.61 -17.77
N PRO A 363 10.65 9.96 -16.58
CA PRO A 363 9.86 10.29 -15.38
C PRO A 363 9.27 11.69 -15.52
N ASN A 364 8.43 12.10 -14.56
CA ASN A 364 8.01 13.50 -14.45
C ASN A 364 9.25 14.40 -14.30
N ALA A 365 9.42 15.33 -15.25
CA ALA A 365 10.51 16.29 -15.27
C ALA A 365 10.00 17.74 -15.16
N GLY A 366 8.69 17.95 -15.20
CA GLY A 366 8.09 19.26 -15.02
C GLY A 366 8.04 19.70 -13.56
N ASP A 367 7.94 21.02 -13.36
CA ASP A 367 7.67 21.60 -12.05
C ASP A 367 6.25 21.23 -11.59
N GLY A 368 6.05 21.06 -10.28
CA GLY A 368 4.71 20.87 -9.70
C GLY A 368 4.70 20.00 -8.45
N ILE A 369 3.58 19.33 -8.21
CA ILE A 369 3.31 18.56 -6.99
C ILE A 369 3.67 17.07 -7.14
N PHE A 370 3.86 16.56 -8.36
CA PHE A 370 4.12 15.15 -8.63
C PHE A 370 5.62 14.83 -8.58
N PRO A 371 6.08 13.97 -7.67
CA PRO A 371 7.51 13.72 -7.51
C PRO A 371 8.03 12.72 -8.55
N GLY A 372 8.63 13.22 -9.63
CA GLY A 372 9.35 12.40 -10.63
C GLY A 372 10.84 12.34 -10.34
N HIS A 373 11.64 13.04 -11.16
CA HIS A 373 13.09 13.14 -10.96
C HIS A 373 13.49 13.64 -9.56
N GLU A 374 12.63 14.44 -8.91
CA GLU A 374 12.87 14.93 -7.55
C GLU A 374 13.10 13.81 -6.53
N LEU A 375 12.54 12.61 -6.75
CA LEU A 375 12.72 11.48 -5.83
C LEU A 375 14.16 10.97 -5.73
N TYR A 376 15.00 11.23 -6.75
CA TYR A 376 16.39 10.79 -6.74
C TYR A 376 17.31 11.84 -6.11
N GLY A 377 16.91 13.12 -6.12
CA GLY A 377 17.84 14.22 -5.84
C GLY A 377 19.13 14.06 -6.67
N ASP A 378 20.27 14.02 -5.99
CA ASP A 378 21.60 13.86 -6.62
C ASP A 378 22.05 12.40 -6.75
N MET A 379 21.22 11.43 -6.40
CA MET A 379 21.59 10.01 -6.42
C MET A 379 21.51 9.41 -7.82
N LEU A 380 22.39 8.44 -8.08
CA LEU A 380 22.27 7.54 -9.24
C LEU A 380 21.28 6.41 -8.94
N ILE A 381 21.29 5.96 -7.69
CA ILE A 381 20.46 4.87 -7.20
C ILE A 381 19.88 5.30 -5.87
N LYS A 382 18.55 5.37 -5.77
CA LYS A 382 17.87 5.74 -4.54
C LYS A 382 17.85 4.54 -3.58
N PRO A 383 18.30 4.67 -2.33
CA PRO A 383 18.11 3.63 -1.34
C PRO A 383 16.62 3.53 -1.02
N ALA A 384 16.09 2.32 -1.06
CA ALA A 384 14.72 2.04 -0.66
C ALA A 384 14.71 0.92 0.37
N GLY A 385 13.94 1.11 1.43
CA GLY A 385 13.64 0.05 2.38
C GLY A 385 12.81 -1.07 1.76
N GLY A 386 12.65 -2.17 2.49
CA GLY A 386 11.78 -3.29 2.09
C GLY A 386 12.54 -4.56 1.78
N THR A 387 12.09 -5.67 2.39
CA THR A 387 12.76 -6.98 2.36
C THR A 387 13.09 -7.45 0.95
N TYR A 388 12.23 -7.19 -0.04
CA TYR A 388 12.42 -7.63 -1.42
C TYR A 388 13.18 -6.62 -2.30
N VAL A 389 13.16 -5.33 -1.95
CA VAL A 389 13.95 -4.31 -2.67
C VAL A 389 15.42 -4.46 -2.28
N THR A 390 15.71 -4.61 -0.99
CA THR A 390 17.10 -4.66 -0.48
C THR A 390 17.75 -6.04 -0.63
N LYS A 391 16.98 -7.14 -0.55
CA LYS A 391 17.54 -8.51 -0.64
C LYS A 391 17.98 -8.87 -2.07
N TYR A 392 17.41 -8.23 -3.08
CA TYR A 392 17.65 -8.59 -4.48
C TYR A 392 18.33 -7.49 -5.29
N VAL A 393 18.41 -6.23 -4.80
CA VAL A 393 18.62 -5.10 -5.74
C VAL A 393 19.49 -3.92 -5.26
N ALA A 394 20.46 -4.15 -4.36
CA ALA A 394 21.60 -3.27 -4.06
C ALA A 394 21.41 -2.11 -3.05
N MET A 395 22.54 -1.60 -2.55
CA MET A 395 22.67 -0.41 -1.68
C MET A 395 23.01 0.81 -2.56
N GLY A 396 22.36 1.97 -2.33
CA GLY A 396 22.43 3.16 -3.19
C GLY A 396 23.84 3.73 -3.46
N SER A 397 23.98 4.52 -4.52
CA SER A 397 25.25 5.15 -4.95
C SER A 397 25.05 6.60 -5.43
N LYS A 398 26.07 7.44 -5.24
CA LYS A 398 26.08 8.87 -5.63
C LYS A 398 26.60 9.05 -7.06
N ARG A 399 26.12 10.09 -7.76
CA ARG A 399 26.78 10.62 -8.96
C ARG A 399 28.19 11.10 -8.59
N MET A 400 29.21 10.64 -9.31
CA MET A 400 30.54 11.25 -9.21
C MET A 400 30.47 12.60 -9.92
N ASP A 401 30.75 13.69 -9.20
CA ASP A 401 30.84 15.01 -9.81
C ASP A 401 32.01 15.02 -10.83
N ASP A 402 31.77 15.57 -12.02
CA ASP A 402 32.74 15.72 -13.12
C ASP A 402 33.92 16.67 -12.80
N HIS A 403 34.11 17.04 -11.53
CA HIS A 403 35.07 18.06 -11.11
C HIS A 403 36.41 17.54 -10.58
N ASP A 404 36.66 16.23 -10.59
CA ASP A 404 37.95 15.68 -10.11
C ASP A 404 38.68 14.78 -11.13
N GLN A 405 38.63 15.16 -12.42
CA GLN A 405 39.55 14.64 -13.42
C GLN A 405 40.91 15.35 -13.41
N THR A 406 41.57 15.47 -12.25
CA THR A 406 42.99 15.85 -12.18
C THR A 406 43.70 15.22 -10.98
N SER A 407 43.91 13.90 -11.01
CA SER A 407 45.23 13.32 -10.68
C SER A 407 45.20 11.80 -10.87
N GLY A 408 46.14 11.30 -11.67
CA GLY A 408 46.33 9.87 -11.87
C GLY A 408 47.03 9.17 -10.70
N ALA A 409 46.99 7.85 -10.81
CA ALA A 409 47.79 6.83 -10.12
C ALA A 409 47.12 6.07 -8.96
N SER A 410 46.83 4.80 -9.29
CA SER A 410 46.98 3.61 -8.44
C SER A 410 46.24 3.55 -7.09
N PHE A 411 45.13 2.82 -7.05
CA PHE A 411 44.78 2.00 -5.89
C PHE A 411 44.00 0.74 -6.34
N PHE A 412 44.73 -0.25 -6.87
CA PHE A 412 44.27 -1.65 -6.86
C PHE A 412 44.52 -2.19 -5.45
N GLY A 413 43.49 -2.39 -4.66
CA GLY A 413 43.65 -3.02 -3.35
C GLY A 413 42.46 -2.90 -2.41
N GLY A 414 41.53 -3.86 -2.52
CA GLY A 414 40.78 -4.35 -1.36
C GLY A 414 39.45 -3.67 -1.07
N LEU A 415 38.36 -4.24 -1.59
CA LEU A 415 37.19 -4.70 -0.80
C LEU A 415 36.19 -5.35 -1.78
N ALA A 416 36.47 -6.60 -2.10
CA ALA A 416 35.47 -7.52 -2.59
C ALA A 416 34.54 -7.86 -1.42
N SER A 417 33.29 -7.40 -1.46
CA SER A 417 32.17 -8.03 -0.76
C SER A 417 30.85 -7.54 -1.35
N SER A 418 30.17 -8.45 -2.05
CA SER A 418 28.73 -8.48 -2.28
C SER A 418 28.12 -7.50 -3.28
N ILE A 419 28.51 -7.62 -4.55
CA ILE A 419 27.58 -7.43 -5.67
C ILE A 419 27.21 -8.83 -6.15
N VAL A 420 26.02 -9.32 -5.82
CA VAL A 420 25.43 -10.46 -6.52
C VAL A 420 24.90 -9.91 -7.84
N MET A 421 25.75 -9.87 -8.87
CA MET A 421 25.26 -9.80 -10.23
C MET A 421 24.60 -11.13 -10.53
N ILE A 422 23.27 -11.15 -10.62
CA ILE A 422 22.57 -12.22 -11.32
C ILE A 422 22.82 -12.01 -12.82
N SER A 423 24.01 -12.39 -13.26
CA SER A 423 24.27 -12.73 -14.67
C SER A 423 23.66 -14.10 -14.90
N SER A 424 22.35 -14.15 -15.11
CA SER A 424 21.67 -15.33 -15.62
C SER A 424 21.11 -14.99 -16.99
N THR A 425 21.81 -15.48 -17.99
CA THR A 425 21.35 -15.74 -19.35
C THR A 425 19.92 -16.29 -19.34
N ILE A 426 18.90 -15.44 -19.45
CA ILE A 426 17.55 -15.87 -19.81
C ILE A 426 17.48 -15.78 -21.33
N ALA A 427 17.79 -16.92 -21.95
CA ALA A 427 17.41 -17.17 -23.32
C ALA A 427 15.89 -17.10 -23.40
N VAL A 428 15.39 -16.01 -23.99
CA VAL A 428 14.02 -15.87 -24.46
C VAL A 428 13.78 -17.00 -25.46
N TYR A 429 13.07 -18.04 -25.06
CA TYR A 429 12.46 -18.97 -26.01
C TYR A 429 11.26 -18.26 -26.63
N LEU A 430 11.51 -17.62 -27.77
CA LEU A 430 10.50 -17.42 -28.81
C LEU A 430 10.12 -18.81 -29.34
N LEU A 431 8.87 -19.22 -29.13
CA LEU A 431 8.22 -20.18 -30.01
C LEU A 431 6.87 -19.60 -30.44
N VAL A 432 6.66 -19.76 -31.75
CA VAL A 432 5.57 -19.33 -32.64
C VAL A 432 4.18 -19.40 -32.03
#